data_AF-A0A1F8KWZ6-F1
#
_entry.id   AF-A0A1F8KWZ6-F1
#
_cell.length_a   1.000
_cell.length_b   1.000
_cell.length_c   1.000
_cell.angle_alpha   90.00
_cell.angle_beta   90.00
_cell.angle_gamma   90.00
#
_symmetry.space_group_name_H-M   'P 1'
#
loop_
_entity.id
_entity.type
_entity.pdbx_description
1 polymer ?
#
loop_
_entity_poly.entity_id
_entity_poly.type
_entity_poly.pdbx_seq_one_letter_code
_entity_poly.pdbx_strand_id
1 'polypeptide(L)'
;MDPGGIGTVSVVLENTGAVAWRKGESTEVRLGIPGNDPRLAFLGAGWPTPARPAVQAEDLVPPGGRATFKFSVTGELPGSYLIPLRPVVDGVTWLEDQGMHTVLRVRD
;
A
#
# COMPACT_ATOMS: atom_id res chain seq x y z
N MET A 1 -15.16 1.76 -11.04
CA MET A 1 -15.83 2.96 -10.51
C MET A 1 -16.16 3.89 -11.66
N ASP A 2 -17.09 4.80 -11.45
CA ASP A 2 -17.32 5.91 -12.39
C ASP A 2 -16.27 7.02 -12.13
N PRO A 3 -16.04 7.93 -13.09
CA PRO A 3 -15.11 9.05 -12.90
C PRO A 3 -15.38 9.85 -11.61
N GLY A 4 -14.32 10.18 -10.88
CA GLY A 4 -14.38 10.88 -9.58
C GLY A 4 -14.81 9.99 -8.40
N GLY A 5 -15.11 8.71 -8.64
CA GLY A 5 -15.45 7.75 -7.60
C GLY A 5 -14.27 7.45 -6.68
N ILE A 6 -14.56 7.16 -5.41
CA ILE A 6 -13.57 6.69 -4.43
C ILE A 6 -13.78 5.20 -4.17
N GLY A 7 -12.71 4.42 -4.31
CA GLY A 7 -12.65 3.01 -3.92
C GLY A 7 -11.73 2.80 -2.74
N THR A 8 -11.92 1.69 -2.02
CA THR A 8 -11.06 1.31 -0.90
C THR A 8 -10.48 -0.07 -1.12
N VAL A 9 -9.18 -0.20 -0.88
CA VAL A 9 -8.43 -1.46 -0.97
C VAL A 9 -7.94 -1.82 0.43
N SER A 10 -8.05 -3.10 0.79
CA SER A 10 -7.55 -3.65 2.04
C SER A 10 -6.66 -4.85 1.75
N VAL A 11 -5.46 -4.86 2.31
CA VAL A 11 -4.48 -5.94 2.22
C VAL A 11 -4.11 -6.35 3.63
N VAL A 12 -4.01 -7.66 3.88
CA VAL A 12 -3.52 -8.20 5.14
C VAL A 12 -2.24 -8.97 4.86
N LEU A 13 -1.17 -8.65 5.58
CA LEU A 13 0.13 -9.32 5.47
C LEU A 13 0.50 -9.96 6.80
N GLU A 14 1.17 -11.10 6.73
CA GLU A 14 1.74 -11.76 7.91
C GLU A 14 3.22 -11.39 8.04
N ASN A 15 3.67 -11.11 9.28
CA ASN A 15 5.07 -10.92 9.58
C ASN A 15 5.77 -12.27 9.69
N THR A 16 6.34 -12.74 8.58
CA THR A 16 7.13 -13.97 8.53
C THR A 16 8.58 -13.79 9.00
N GLY A 17 8.97 -12.56 9.36
CA GLY A 17 10.31 -12.24 9.84
C GLY A 17 10.48 -12.43 11.35
N ALA A 18 11.72 -12.24 11.83
CA ALA A 18 12.06 -12.35 13.25
C ALA A 18 11.90 -11.03 14.04
N VAL A 19 11.72 -9.90 13.36
CA VAL A 19 11.63 -8.56 13.97
C VAL A 19 10.19 -8.09 13.93
N ALA A 20 9.66 -7.62 15.05
CA ALA A 20 8.33 -7.05 15.12
C ALA A 20 8.25 -5.73 14.33
N TRP A 21 7.14 -5.49 13.64
CA TRP A 21 6.89 -4.22 12.96
C TRP A 21 6.21 -3.26 13.92
N ARG A 22 6.87 -2.14 14.24
CA ARG A 22 6.35 -1.13 15.17
C ARG A 22 6.03 0.15 14.44
N LYS A 23 4.76 0.55 14.49
CA LYS A 23 4.27 1.77 13.87
C LYS A 23 4.92 3.00 14.51
N GLY A 24 5.34 3.95 13.70
CA GLY A 24 6.04 5.17 14.11
C GLY A 24 7.52 4.97 14.50
N GLU A 25 8.05 3.75 14.43
CA GLU A 25 9.44 3.43 14.76
C GLU A 25 10.24 3.01 13.52
N SER A 26 11.54 2.75 13.70
CA SER A 26 12.45 2.32 12.61
C SER A 26 12.11 0.98 11.96
N THR A 27 11.14 0.24 12.52
CA THR A 27 10.66 -1.04 12.01
C THR A 27 9.25 -0.96 11.43
N GLU A 28 8.69 0.25 11.28
CA GLU A 28 7.37 0.43 10.68
C GLU A 28 7.34 -0.11 9.25
N VAL A 29 6.32 -0.94 8.97
CA VAL A 29 6.04 -1.42 7.62
C VAL A 29 4.92 -0.60 6.99
N ARG A 30 5.11 -0.26 5.72
CA ARG A 30 4.12 0.38 4.85
C ARG A 30 3.89 -0.46 3.60
N LEU A 31 2.74 -0.29 2.95
CA LEU A 31 2.62 -0.64 1.54
C LEU A 31 3.21 0.49 0.70
N GLY A 32 4.02 0.12 -0.28
CA GLY A 32 4.62 1.05 -1.22
C GLY A 32 4.42 0.63 -2.68
N ILE A 33 4.53 1.60 -3.58
CA ILE A 33 4.70 1.36 -5.01
C ILE A 33 6.19 1.02 -5.24
N PRO A 34 6.52 -0.15 -5.82
CA PRO A 34 7.91 -0.57 -6.04
C PRO A 34 8.78 0.51 -6.69
N GLY A 35 10.03 0.64 -6.22
CA GLY A 35 10.97 1.65 -6.73
C GLY A 35 10.64 3.09 -6.33
N ASN A 36 9.65 3.30 -5.45
CA ASN A 36 9.12 4.61 -5.09
C ASN A 36 8.56 5.38 -6.31
N ASP A 37 7.99 4.68 -7.30
CA ASP A 37 7.46 5.31 -8.51
C ASP A 37 6.22 6.20 -8.18
N PRO A 38 6.29 7.53 -8.37
CA PRO A 38 5.19 8.43 -8.07
C PRO A 38 4.16 8.52 -9.21
N ARG A 39 4.36 7.86 -10.36
CA ARG A 39 3.48 7.99 -11.54
C ARG A 39 2.02 7.66 -11.27
N LEU A 40 1.74 6.84 -10.24
CA LEU A 40 0.38 6.45 -9.86
C LEU A 40 -0.21 7.31 -8.72
N ALA A 41 0.52 8.33 -8.24
CA ALA A 41 0.08 9.16 -7.11
C ALA A 41 -1.24 9.89 -7.37
N PHE A 42 -1.56 10.18 -8.64
CA PHE A 42 -2.84 10.78 -9.04
C PHE A 42 -4.05 9.89 -8.76
N LEU A 43 -3.84 8.57 -8.60
CA LEU A 43 -4.87 7.63 -8.18
C LEU A 43 -5.04 7.60 -6.66
N GLY A 44 -4.12 8.20 -5.90
CA GLY A 44 -4.12 8.16 -4.46
C GLY A 44 -5.12 9.13 -3.85
N ALA A 45 -6.11 8.61 -3.14
CA ALA A 45 -7.02 9.41 -2.34
C ALA A 45 -6.52 9.42 -0.88
N GLY A 46 -5.70 10.41 -0.53
CA GLY A 46 -5.16 10.56 0.83
C GLY A 46 -4.01 9.61 1.18
N TRP A 47 -3.24 9.16 0.20
CA TRP A 47 -2.03 8.38 0.44
C TRP A 47 -1.02 9.18 1.28
N PRO A 48 -0.37 8.58 2.31
CA PRO A 48 0.66 9.25 3.11
C PRO A 48 1.73 9.99 2.31
N THR A 49 2.21 9.37 1.22
CA THR A 49 3.12 10.00 0.25
C THR A 49 2.81 9.47 -1.16
N PRO A 50 3.33 10.10 -2.24
CA PRO A 50 3.03 9.71 -3.63
C PRO A 50 3.23 8.21 -3.96
N ALA A 51 4.14 7.52 -3.27
CA ALA A 51 4.44 6.11 -3.46
C ALA A 51 4.22 5.26 -2.20
N ARG A 52 3.42 5.74 -1.25
CA ARG A 52 3.05 5.03 -0.01
C ARG A 52 1.53 5.02 0.14
N PRO A 53 0.82 4.02 -0.43
CA PRO A 53 -0.63 3.94 -0.30
C PRO A 53 -1.13 3.82 1.14
N ALA A 54 -0.47 3.01 1.98
CA ALA A 54 -0.94 2.72 3.34
C ALA A 54 0.21 2.54 4.33
N VAL A 55 -0.07 2.89 5.58
CA VAL A 55 0.68 2.48 6.78
C VAL A 55 -0.03 1.30 7.42
N GLN A 56 0.69 0.42 8.13
CA GLN A 56 0.07 -0.62 8.95
C GLN A 56 -0.95 -0.01 9.94
N ALA A 57 -2.07 -0.70 10.16
CA ALA A 57 -3.10 -0.26 11.10
C ALA A 57 -2.66 -0.48 12.55
N GLU A 58 -2.09 -1.65 12.82
CA GLU A 58 -1.68 -2.14 14.13
C GLU A 58 -0.41 -1.43 14.62
N ASP A 59 -0.37 -1.10 15.91
CA ASP A 59 0.80 -0.44 16.51
C ASP A 59 2.02 -1.39 16.62
N LEU A 60 1.76 -2.68 16.84
CA LEU A 60 2.77 -3.71 16.97
C LEU A 60 2.33 -4.98 16.24
N VAL A 61 3.18 -5.48 15.34
CA VAL A 61 2.98 -6.73 14.62
C VAL A 61 4.15 -7.67 14.94
N PRO A 62 4.01 -8.59 15.91
CA PRO A 62 5.08 -9.52 16.26
C PRO A 62 5.36 -10.52 15.12
N PRO A 63 6.47 -11.27 15.15
CA PRO A 63 6.65 -12.46 14.32
C PRO A 63 5.43 -13.39 14.36
N GLY A 64 4.94 -13.82 13.20
CA GLY A 64 3.69 -14.57 13.02
C GLY A 64 2.39 -13.74 13.17
N GLY A 65 2.51 -12.47 13.52
CA GLY A 65 1.40 -11.52 13.59
C GLY A 65 0.94 -11.04 12.21
N ARG A 66 -0.25 -10.44 12.14
CA ARG A 66 -0.81 -9.90 10.91
C ARG A 66 -0.99 -8.39 10.98
N ALA A 67 -0.71 -7.71 9.87
CA ALA A 67 -0.85 -6.29 9.68
C ALA A 67 -1.89 -5.99 8.60
N THR A 68 -2.76 -5.03 8.87
CA THR A 68 -3.79 -4.56 7.93
C THR A 68 -3.35 -3.25 7.30
N PHE A 69 -3.43 -3.18 5.98
CA PHE A 69 -3.13 -1.99 5.19
C PHE A 69 -4.36 -1.59 4.40
N LYS A 70 -4.90 -0.41 4.69
CA LYS A 70 -6.10 0.12 4.03
C LYS A 70 -5.76 1.44 3.37
N PHE A 71 -6.08 1.56 2.09
CA PHE A 71 -5.90 2.80 1.34
C PHE A 71 -7.06 3.05 0.40
N SER A 72 -7.27 4.31 0.08
CA SER A 72 -8.29 4.73 -0.88
C SER A 72 -7.66 5.09 -2.22
N VAL A 73 -8.40 4.82 -3.28
CA VAL A 73 -8.05 5.19 -4.65
C VAL A 73 -9.17 6.02 -5.26
N THR A 74 -8.81 6.95 -6.12
CA THR A 74 -9.74 7.71 -6.97
C THR A 74 -9.32 7.60 -8.43
N GLY A 75 -10.23 7.83 -9.35
CA GLY A 75 -9.95 7.82 -10.78
C GLY A 75 -10.84 8.80 -11.54
N GLU A 76 -10.24 9.85 -12.10
CA GLU A 76 -10.93 10.87 -12.90
C GLU A 76 -11.01 10.51 -14.39
N LEU A 77 -10.02 9.77 -14.88
CA LEU A 77 -9.89 9.44 -16.29
C LEU A 77 -10.32 7.98 -16.54
N PRO A 78 -11.18 7.72 -17.54
CA PRO A 78 -11.51 6.36 -17.96
C PRO A 78 -10.26 5.54 -18.28
N GLY A 79 -10.25 4.27 -17.90
CA GLY A 79 -9.11 3.40 -18.12
C GLY A 79 -8.96 2.27 -17.10
N SER A 80 -7.90 1.48 -17.30
CA SER A 80 -7.49 0.42 -16.39
C SER A 80 -6.08 0.67 -15.90
N TYR A 81 -5.92 0.81 -14.59
CA TYR A 81 -4.65 1.11 -13.94
C TYR A 81 -4.24 -0.06 -13.05
N LEU A 82 -3.09 -0.67 -13.35
CA LEU A 82 -2.49 -1.66 -12.47
C LEU A 82 -1.65 -0.93 -11.42
N ILE A 83 -1.93 -1.19 -10.14
CA ILE A 83 -1.25 -0.59 -9.00
C ILE A 83 -0.42 -1.70 -8.34
N PRO A 84 0.91 -1.77 -8.61
CA PRO A 84 1.77 -2.75 -7.96
C PRO A 84 2.02 -2.36 -6.50
N LEU A 85 2.03 -3.34 -5.61
CA LEU A 85 2.16 -3.16 -4.17
C LEU A 85 3.28 -4.04 -3.65
N ARG A 86 4.15 -3.48 -2.81
CA ARG A 86 5.18 -4.22 -2.11
C ARG A 86 5.36 -3.69 -0.70
N PRO A 87 5.50 -4.56 0.32
CA PRO A 87 5.76 -4.09 1.67
C PRO A 87 7.19 -3.57 1.79
N VAL A 88 7.36 -2.53 2.61
CA VAL A 88 8.63 -1.85 2.84
C VAL A 88 8.75 -1.51 4.32
N VAL A 89 9.88 -1.83 4.92
CA VAL A 89 10.29 -1.21 6.18
C VAL A 89 10.73 0.20 5.81
N ASP A 90 9.92 1.20 6.16
CA ASP A 90 10.01 2.51 5.51
C ASP A 90 11.35 3.19 5.79
N GLY A 91 11.97 3.71 4.74
CA GLY A 91 13.32 4.28 4.80
C GLY A 91 14.46 3.28 4.99
N VAL A 92 14.18 1.98 5.14
CA VAL A 92 15.19 0.94 5.39
C VAL A 92 15.35 0.01 4.19
N THR A 93 14.33 -0.82 3.90
CA THR A 93 14.43 -1.82 2.84
C THR A 93 13.07 -2.35 2.40
N TRP A 94 12.98 -2.74 1.13
CA TRP A 94 11.83 -3.48 0.61
C TRP A 94 11.85 -4.91 1.15
N LEU A 95 10.69 -5.39 1.61
CA LEU A 95 10.49 -6.79 1.97
C LEU A 95 10.32 -7.65 0.71
N GLU A 96 10.15 -8.96 0.85
CA GLU A 96 9.99 -9.88 -0.28
C GLU A 96 8.89 -9.42 -1.24
N ASP A 97 9.16 -9.57 -2.54
CA ASP A 97 8.18 -9.24 -3.57
C ASP A 97 7.25 -10.43 -3.83
N GLN A 98 6.00 -10.30 -3.40
CA GLN A 98 4.98 -11.31 -3.59
C GLN A 98 4.17 -11.11 -4.89
N GLY A 99 4.56 -10.15 -5.75
CA GLY A 99 3.83 -9.83 -6.99
C GLY A 99 2.45 -9.23 -6.75
N MET A 100 2.22 -8.64 -5.56
CA MET A 100 0.93 -8.09 -5.21
C MET A 100 0.59 -6.88 -6.08
N HIS A 101 -0.67 -6.83 -6.50
CA HIS A 101 -1.20 -5.68 -7.22
C HIS A 101 -2.72 -5.62 -7.02
N THR A 102 -3.26 -4.44 -7.29
CA THR A 102 -4.70 -4.26 -7.50
C THR A 102 -4.94 -3.58 -8.84
N VAL A 103 -6.12 -3.75 -9.40
CA VAL A 103 -6.51 -3.12 -10.66
C VAL A 103 -7.66 -2.17 -10.40
N LEU A 104 -7.42 -0.89 -10.67
CA LEU A 104 -8.44 0.12 -10.70
C LEU A 104 -9.01 0.24 -12.10
N ARG A 105 -10.32 0.03 -12.26
CA ARG A 105 -11.04 0.30 -13.50
C ARG A 105 -11.97 1.50 -13.35
N VAL A 106 -11.75 2.52 -14.16
CA VAL A 106 -12.62 3.69 -14.31
C VAL A 106 -13.41 3.51 -15.60
N ARG A 107 -14.73 3.63 -15.52
CA ARG A 107 -15.62 3.50 -16.68
C ARG A 107 -15.56 4.75 -17.56
N ASP A 108 -15.90 4.57 -18.83
CA ASP A 108 -16.15 5.66 -19.79
C ASP A 108 -17.42 6.45 -19.42
#